data_AF-A0ABD3DRN7-F1
#
_entry.id   AF-A0ABD3DRN7-F1
#
_cell.length_a   1.000
_cell.length_b   1.000
_cell.length_c   1.000
_cell.angle_alpha   90.00
_cell.angle_beta   90.00
_cell.angle_gamma   90.00
#
_symmetry.space_group_name_H-M   'P 1'
#
loop_
_entity.id
_entity.type
_entity.pdbx_description
1 polymer ?
#
loop_
_entity_poly.entity_id
_entity_poly.type
_entity_poly.pdbx_seq_one_letter_code
_entity_poly.pdbx_strand_id
1 'polypeptide(L)'
;MHNQVALSLKSNYALFSPCPTKPLPNPRLSPSISRRNFYYYSILKCKGIEIPAPKQSLNSLSFSNGSVEDDRSKSVVVKDIDVATIGNLCVDIVLNVPKLPPKPLIEREAYMDELSKSPPDKKYWEAGGNCNMAIAAARLGLRVLTVGHVGDEIYGRFLLDVLCDEGIGMVEMKEPNDVIDSLSAGYETLLCWVLVDPLQKHGFCSRADFIEEPAFNWMSTLSIKAKMAIKRSKIIFCNGYGFDELSPRLLMSALDYAVEVGTSVFFDPGPRGKSLNSGTPEERKALDKYLRMSDVLLLTSEEAESLTGTEDPILAGQELLRKGTRTKWVIIKMGPKGSILITPSSISCAPSFKVNVIDTVGCGDSFVAAIAFGFIHKLPLVYTLTIANAVGAATAMGCGAGRNVAKLKQVTDLLKGSNLNEDDKFWEELLKEHSGDKETALLTNVVLNGHDNQLQCTSLQKVVCEVLPKLECAEAINQVGAC
;
A
#
# COMPACT_ATOMS: atom_id res chain seq x y z
N MET A 1 -37.94 9.83 13.75
CA MET A 1 -37.76 11.26 13.47
C MET A 1 -36.28 11.49 13.33
N HIS A 2 -35.86 11.72 12.09
CA HIS A 2 -34.48 11.78 11.63
C HIS A 2 -33.82 13.08 12.08
N ASN A 3 -32.71 12.97 12.80
CA ASN A 3 -31.70 14.01 12.86
C ASN A 3 -30.39 13.39 12.38
N GLN A 4 -30.18 13.44 11.06
CA GLN A 4 -28.87 13.32 10.45
C GLN A 4 -28.13 14.62 10.75
N VAL A 5 -27.19 14.61 11.69
CA VAL A 5 -26.12 15.59 11.73
C VAL A 5 -24.96 14.94 11.01
N ALA A 6 -24.88 15.19 9.71
CA ALA A 6 -23.62 15.01 9.01
C ALA A 6 -22.62 15.95 9.69
N LEU A 7 -21.42 15.46 10.00
CA LEU A 7 -20.22 16.30 10.05
C LEU A 7 -20.07 16.94 8.67
N SER A 8 -20.86 17.99 8.42
CA SER A 8 -20.64 18.87 7.31
C SER A 8 -19.37 19.59 7.71
N LEU A 9 -18.24 19.16 7.16
CA LEU A 9 -17.15 20.04 6.81
C LEU A 9 -17.68 21.07 5.77
N LYS A 10 -18.72 21.84 6.15
CA LYS A 10 -19.04 23.10 5.51
C LYS A 10 -17.91 24.01 5.95
N SER A 11 -16.86 23.99 5.13
CA SER A 11 -15.89 25.05 5.10
C SER A 11 -16.66 26.37 4.96
N ASN A 12 -16.74 27.12 6.05
CA ASN A 12 -17.11 28.53 5.98
C ASN A 12 -15.92 29.31 5.40
N TYR A 13 -15.64 29.10 4.10
CA TYR A 13 -14.87 30.07 3.31
C TYR A 13 -15.85 31.04 2.67
N ALA A 14 -16.42 31.90 3.51
CA ALA A 14 -17.05 33.13 3.07
C ALA A 14 -16.73 34.19 4.11
N LEU A 15 -15.73 35.03 3.81
CA LEU A 15 -15.64 36.46 4.12
C LEU A 15 -14.22 36.97 3.81
N PHE A 16 -13.94 37.21 2.54
CA PHE A 16 -13.04 38.30 2.16
C PHE A 16 -13.87 39.33 1.40
N SER A 17 -14.08 40.48 2.02
CA SER A 17 -14.73 41.64 1.39
C SER A 17 -13.89 42.13 0.21
N PRO A 18 -14.51 42.49 -0.94
CA PRO A 18 -13.79 43.00 -2.09
C PRO A 18 -13.33 44.45 -1.84
N CYS A 19 -12.03 44.71 -2.00
CA CYS A 19 -11.50 46.07 -2.08
C CYS A 19 -11.87 46.67 -3.46
N PRO A 20 -12.29 47.95 -3.56
CA PRO A 20 -12.85 48.49 -4.79
C PRO A 20 -11.73 48.87 -5.78
N THR A 21 -11.69 48.23 -6.95
CA THR A 21 -10.81 48.62 -8.05
C THR A 21 -11.61 49.17 -9.23
N LYS A 22 -11.24 50.38 -9.66
CA LYS A 22 -11.80 51.09 -10.81
C LYS A 22 -11.48 50.34 -12.13
N PRO A 23 -12.32 50.46 -13.17
CA PRO A 23 -12.15 49.70 -14.41
C PRO A 23 -11.16 50.40 -15.36
N LEU A 24 -10.16 49.67 -15.84
CA LEU A 24 -9.36 50.00 -17.03
C LEU A 24 -9.08 48.73 -17.85
N PRO A 25 -8.85 48.84 -19.17
CA PRO A 25 -9.49 47.97 -20.16
C PRO A 25 -8.64 46.75 -20.57
N ASN A 26 -9.35 45.72 -21.05
CA ASN A 26 -8.84 44.53 -21.71
C ASN A 26 -7.66 44.78 -22.67
N PRO A 27 -6.61 43.96 -22.56
CA PRO A 27 -5.91 43.46 -23.73
C PRO A 27 -6.06 41.95 -23.81
N ARG A 28 -6.64 41.50 -24.94
CA ARG A 28 -6.48 40.14 -25.45
C ARG A 28 -4.99 39.79 -25.47
N LEU A 29 -4.63 38.61 -24.98
CA LEU A 29 -3.63 37.70 -25.57
C LEU A 29 -3.56 36.44 -24.69
N SER A 30 -4.10 35.37 -25.24
CA SER A 30 -3.87 33.99 -24.80
C SER A 30 -2.41 33.61 -25.00
N PRO A 31 -1.89 32.72 -24.13
CA PRO A 31 -1.09 31.62 -24.64
C PRO A 31 -1.68 30.27 -24.21
N SER A 32 -1.76 29.39 -25.19
CA SER A 32 -2.13 27.98 -25.11
C SER A 32 -1.34 27.24 -24.03
N ILE A 33 -2.05 26.65 -23.06
CA ILE A 33 -1.49 25.65 -22.14
C ILE A 33 -1.26 24.37 -22.96
N SER A 34 0.00 24.14 -23.33
CA SER A 34 0.48 22.90 -23.92
C SER A 34 0.29 21.76 -22.89
N ARG A 35 -0.65 20.85 -23.14
CA ARG A 35 -0.70 19.53 -22.50
C ARG A 35 0.60 18.79 -22.81
N ARG A 36 1.53 18.75 -21.85
CA ARG A 36 2.72 17.88 -21.94
C ARG A 36 2.26 16.43 -21.75
N ASN A 37 2.21 15.67 -22.83
CA ASN A 37 2.14 14.21 -22.78
C ASN A 37 3.52 13.69 -22.35
N PHE A 38 3.65 13.23 -21.11
CA PHE A 38 4.86 12.56 -20.64
C PHE A 38 4.81 11.07 -21.01
N TYR A 39 5.66 10.67 -21.96
CA TYR A 39 5.96 9.26 -22.23
C TYR A 39 7.07 8.81 -21.26
N TYR A 40 6.73 7.94 -20.31
CA TYR A 40 7.71 7.31 -19.41
C TYR A 40 8.25 6.01 -20.03
N TYR A 41 9.56 5.98 -20.32
CA TYR A 41 10.25 4.76 -20.77
C TYR A 41 10.60 3.86 -19.57
N SER A 42 10.35 2.55 -19.67
CA SER A 42 11.05 1.56 -18.82
C SER A 42 12.43 1.29 -19.42
N ILE A 43 13.47 1.39 -18.58
CA ILE A 43 14.84 1.07 -18.96
C ILE A 43 15.42 0.05 -17.98
N LEU A 44 14.76 -1.11 -17.90
CA LEU A 44 15.40 -2.37 -17.51
C LEU A 44 14.83 -3.48 -18.41
N LYS A 45 15.37 -3.61 -19.63
CA LYS A 45 15.19 -4.80 -20.45
C LYS A 45 16.03 -5.92 -19.87
N CYS A 46 15.51 -6.62 -18.86
CA CYS A 46 15.97 -8.00 -18.62
C CYS A 46 15.26 -8.89 -19.64
N LYS A 47 16.01 -9.42 -20.61
CA LYS A 47 15.53 -10.51 -21.48
C LYS A 47 15.14 -11.68 -20.56
N GLY A 48 13.83 -11.92 -20.41
CA GLY A 48 13.35 -13.13 -19.77
C GLY A 48 13.73 -14.32 -20.65
N ILE A 49 14.52 -15.24 -20.12
CA ILE A 49 14.56 -16.60 -20.62
C ILE A 49 13.19 -17.19 -20.30
N GLU A 50 12.43 -17.54 -21.34
CA GLU A 50 11.19 -18.30 -21.21
C GLU A 50 11.53 -19.70 -20.68
N ILE A 51 10.93 -20.08 -19.56
CA ILE A 51 10.92 -21.48 -19.09
C ILE A 51 9.54 -22.04 -19.46
N PRO A 52 9.47 -23.16 -20.20
CA PRO A 52 8.20 -23.71 -20.65
C PRO A 52 7.40 -24.27 -19.46
N ALA A 53 6.10 -24.00 -19.44
CA ALA A 53 5.17 -24.66 -18.53
C ALA A 53 5.20 -26.19 -18.74
N PRO A 54 5.03 -27.01 -17.69
CA PRO A 54 5.02 -28.47 -17.84
C PRO A 54 3.86 -28.90 -18.74
N LYS A 55 4.15 -29.68 -19.78
CA LYS A 55 3.14 -30.40 -20.55
C LYS A 55 2.46 -31.40 -19.62
N GLN A 56 1.24 -31.10 -19.17
CA GLN A 56 0.36 -32.14 -18.67
C GLN A 56 -0.05 -33.02 -19.86
N SER A 57 0.33 -34.29 -19.78
CA SER A 57 -0.10 -35.35 -20.69
C SER A 57 -1.58 -35.61 -20.49
N LEU A 58 -2.42 -34.98 -21.30
CA LEU A 58 -3.79 -35.46 -21.50
C LEU A 58 -3.74 -36.55 -22.56
N ASN A 59 -4.01 -37.77 -22.10
CA ASN A 59 -4.15 -38.94 -22.94
C ASN A 59 -5.26 -38.73 -23.99
N SER A 60 -4.95 -39.23 -25.17
CA SER A 60 -5.72 -39.33 -26.39
C SER A 60 -7.21 -39.61 -26.22
N LEU A 61 -8.05 -38.78 -26.86
CA LEU A 61 -9.27 -39.23 -27.53
C LEU A 61 -9.41 -38.43 -28.82
N SER A 62 -9.31 -39.16 -29.94
CA SER A 62 -9.41 -38.69 -31.31
C SER A 62 -10.83 -38.28 -31.67
N PHE A 63 -11.03 -37.05 -32.16
CA PHE A 63 -12.13 -36.73 -33.07
C PHE A 63 -11.68 -35.74 -34.15
N SER A 64 -12.16 -36.01 -35.35
CA SER A 64 -11.71 -35.55 -36.66
C SER A 64 -12.15 -34.13 -37.05
N ASN A 65 -11.27 -33.46 -37.80
CA ASN A 65 -11.44 -32.36 -38.76
C ASN A 65 -12.76 -31.57 -38.77
N GLY A 66 -12.65 -30.28 -38.43
CA GLY A 66 -13.59 -29.22 -38.81
C GLY A 66 -12.92 -27.86 -38.65
N SER A 67 -12.58 -27.25 -39.78
CA SER A 67 -11.97 -25.92 -39.92
C SER A 67 -12.90 -24.80 -39.43
N VAL A 68 -12.46 -24.03 -38.43
CA VAL A 68 -12.91 -22.64 -38.21
C VAL A 68 -11.69 -21.85 -37.74
N GLU A 69 -11.33 -20.83 -38.49
CA GLU A 69 -10.32 -19.82 -38.13
C GLU A 69 -10.76 -19.12 -36.83
N ASP A 70 -9.98 -19.25 -35.75
CA ASP A 70 -10.11 -18.41 -34.57
C ASP A 70 -8.91 -17.47 -34.52
N ASP A 71 -9.04 -16.33 -35.19
CA ASP A 71 -8.15 -15.20 -35.09
C ASP A 71 -8.38 -14.48 -33.75
N ARG A 72 -7.78 -15.03 -32.69
CA ARG A 72 -7.52 -14.29 -31.45
C ARG A 72 -6.06 -14.39 -31.11
N SER A 73 -5.25 -13.61 -31.81
CA SER A 73 -3.96 -13.20 -31.28
C SER A 73 -4.20 -12.51 -29.92
N LYS A 74 -3.97 -13.25 -28.83
CA LYS A 74 -3.88 -12.66 -27.48
C LYS A 74 -2.69 -11.70 -27.54
N SER A 75 -2.94 -10.42 -27.84
CA SER A 75 -1.88 -9.41 -27.77
C SER A 75 -1.29 -9.50 -26.37
N VAL A 76 -0.02 -9.90 -26.25
CA VAL A 76 0.67 -9.96 -24.96
C VAL A 76 0.68 -8.53 -24.43
N VAL A 77 -0.13 -8.28 -23.41
CA VAL A 77 -0.22 -6.94 -22.84
C VAL A 77 1.06 -6.70 -22.06
N VAL A 78 1.86 -5.75 -22.53
CA VAL A 78 3.08 -5.34 -21.84
C VAL A 78 2.68 -4.66 -20.54
N LYS A 79 3.07 -5.26 -19.41
CA LYS A 79 2.91 -4.65 -18.07
C LYS A 79 4.05 -3.69 -17.81
N ASP A 80 3.78 -2.41 -18.01
CA ASP A 80 4.74 -1.32 -17.93
C ASP A 80 4.52 -0.40 -16.72
N ILE A 81 3.67 -0.78 -15.77
CA ILE A 81 3.62 -0.18 -14.44
C ILE A 81 4.04 -1.24 -13.42
N ASP A 82 4.90 -0.87 -12.48
CA ASP A 82 5.42 -1.83 -11.49
C ASP A 82 4.37 -2.05 -10.39
N VAL A 83 3.87 -0.97 -9.80
CA VAL A 83 2.84 -1.01 -8.76
C VAL A 83 1.75 0.00 -9.07
N ALA A 84 0.49 -0.43 -8.99
CA ALA A 84 -0.64 0.48 -8.83
C ALA A 84 -1.22 0.34 -7.42
N THR A 85 -1.72 1.41 -6.82
CA THR A 85 -2.60 1.35 -5.63
C THR A 85 -4.05 1.63 -6.04
N ILE A 86 -5.00 1.21 -5.19
CA ILE A 86 -6.42 1.49 -5.41
C ILE A 86 -7.08 2.10 -4.17
N GLY A 87 -7.71 3.27 -4.34
CA GLY A 87 -8.34 4.05 -3.29
C GLY A 87 -7.36 4.53 -2.22
N ASN A 88 -7.93 4.93 -1.09
CA ASN A 88 -7.31 5.42 0.14
C ASN A 88 -6.27 6.52 -0.08
N LEU A 89 -6.60 7.53 -0.90
CA LEU A 89 -5.78 8.72 -1.07
C LEU A 89 -6.31 9.82 -0.14
N CYS A 90 -5.59 10.10 0.95
CA CYS A 90 -6.01 11.08 1.93
C CYS A 90 -4.92 12.09 2.26
N VAL A 91 -5.33 13.24 2.79
CA VAL A 91 -4.43 14.17 3.47
C VAL A 91 -4.48 13.90 4.96
N ASP A 92 -3.33 13.60 5.52
CA ASP A 92 -3.13 13.49 6.96
C ASP A 92 -2.90 14.90 7.53
N ILE A 93 -3.75 15.30 8.48
CA ILE A 93 -3.62 16.53 9.24
C ILE A 93 -2.95 16.16 10.56
N VAL A 94 -1.64 16.39 10.65
CA VAL A 94 -0.82 15.95 11.78
C VAL A 94 -0.76 17.04 12.86
N LEU A 95 -1.27 16.73 14.05
CA LEU A 95 -1.40 17.68 15.15
C LEU A 95 -0.94 17.13 16.48
N ASN A 96 -0.08 17.89 17.16
CA ASN A 96 0.19 17.67 18.57
C ASN A 96 -1.00 18.15 19.41
N VAL A 97 -1.56 17.25 20.21
CA VAL A 97 -2.70 17.51 21.08
C VAL A 97 -2.35 17.23 22.54
N PRO A 98 -2.95 17.93 23.52
CA PRO A 98 -2.66 17.67 24.93
C PRO A 98 -3.13 16.29 25.39
N LYS A 99 -4.15 15.74 24.74
CA LYS A 99 -4.69 14.39 24.97
C LYS A 99 -5.37 13.87 23.70
N LEU A 100 -5.34 12.55 23.50
CA LEU A 100 -6.07 11.90 22.41
C LEU A 100 -7.59 12.00 22.61
N PRO A 101 -8.38 11.87 21.54
CA PRO A 101 -9.84 11.92 21.62
C PRO A 101 -10.40 10.85 22.58
N PRO A 102 -11.46 11.18 23.32
CA PRO A 102 -12.06 10.25 24.28
C PRO A 102 -12.76 9.08 23.57
N LYS A 103 -12.96 7.98 24.31
CA LYS A 103 -13.62 6.77 23.78
C LYS A 103 -15.12 6.96 23.49
N PRO A 104 -15.94 7.60 24.34
CA PRO A 104 -17.36 7.79 24.07
C PRO A 104 -17.60 8.60 22.79
N LEU A 105 -18.51 8.13 21.92
CA LEU A 105 -18.74 8.70 20.59
C LEU A 105 -19.12 10.19 20.64
N ILE A 106 -20.06 10.56 21.51
CA ILE A 106 -20.54 11.94 21.65
C ILE A 106 -19.41 12.89 22.09
N GLU A 107 -18.59 12.46 23.06
CA GLU A 107 -17.45 13.28 23.52
C GLU A 107 -16.35 13.38 22.46
N ARG A 108 -16.15 12.30 21.69
CA ARG A 108 -15.20 12.27 20.59
C ARG A 108 -15.63 13.21 19.46
N GLU A 109 -16.90 13.17 19.09
CA GLU A 109 -17.50 14.05 18.08
C GLU A 109 -17.33 15.51 18.50
N ALA A 110 -17.71 15.87 19.73
CA ALA A 110 -17.52 17.22 20.26
C ALA A 110 -16.04 17.67 20.25
N TYR A 111 -15.12 16.77 20.59
CA TYR A 111 -13.67 17.04 20.54
C TYR A 111 -13.20 17.33 19.10
N MET A 112 -13.62 16.51 18.13
CA MET A 112 -13.24 16.68 16.73
C MET A 112 -13.91 17.90 16.08
N ASP A 113 -15.13 18.23 16.49
CA ASP A 113 -15.82 19.46 16.10
C ASP A 113 -15.09 20.71 16.60
N GLU A 114 -14.57 20.69 17.82
CA GLU A 114 -13.76 21.78 18.34
C GLU A 114 -12.46 21.93 17.55
N LEU A 115 -11.77 20.82 17.29
CA LEU A 115 -10.51 20.81 16.56
C LEU A 115 -10.66 21.28 15.11
N SER A 116 -11.75 20.92 14.44
CA SER A 116 -12.02 21.26 13.04
C SER A 116 -12.42 22.72 12.82
N LYS A 117 -12.76 23.50 13.86
CA LYS A 117 -13.08 24.94 13.74
C LYS A 117 -11.88 25.79 13.36
N SER A 118 -10.67 25.31 13.55
CA SER A 118 -9.44 26.03 13.20
C SER A 118 -8.42 25.03 12.67
N PRO A 119 -8.67 24.48 11.45
CA PRO A 119 -7.78 23.49 10.88
C PRO A 119 -6.39 24.10 10.68
N PRO A 120 -5.33 23.33 10.92
CA PRO A 120 -3.98 23.85 10.93
C PRO A 120 -3.49 24.17 9.51
N ASP A 121 -2.51 25.08 9.44
CA ASP A 121 -1.85 25.48 8.19
C ASP A 121 -1.33 24.29 7.39
N LYS A 122 -1.15 24.50 6.08
CA LYS A 122 -0.59 23.52 5.12
C LYS A 122 0.71 22.84 5.56
N LYS A 123 1.51 23.45 6.45
CA LYS A 123 2.75 22.88 7.00
C LYS A 123 2.52 21.64 7.88
N TYR A 124 1.27 21.37 8.28
CA TYR A 124 0.88 20.20 9.07
C TYR A 124 0.21 19.11 8.22
N TRP A 125 0.19 19.28 6.89
CA TRP A 125 -0.43 18.33 5.97
C TRP A 125 0.61 17.39 5.42
N GLU A 126 0.30 16.11 5.43
CA GLU A 126 1.07 15.06 4.79
C GLU A 126 0.19 14.27 3.82
N ALA A 127 0.79 13.67 2.80
CA ALA A 127 0.08 12.72 1.96
C ALA A 127 -0.05 11.40 2.73
N GLY A 128 -1.27 10.96 2.99
CA GLY A 128 -1.60 9.81 3.82
C GLY A 128 -2.15 8.62 3.05
N GLY A 129 -2.45 7.55 3.80
CA GLY A 129 -3.03 6.32 3.28
C GLY A 129 -2.11 5.63 2.26
N ASN A 130 -2.67 5.23 1.13
CA ASN A 130 -1.92 4.58 0.05
C ASN A 130 -0.81 5.46 -0.55
N CYS A 131 -0.80 6.78 -0.29
CA CYS A 131 0.31 7.65 -0.69
C CYS A 131 1.62 7.22 -0.04
N ASN A 132 1.61 6.75 1.21
CA ASN A 132 2.82 6.30 1.91
C ASN A 132 3.52 5.17 1.16
N MET A 133 2.75 4.14 0.79
CA MET A 133 3.25 2.99 0.03
C MET A 133 3.73 3.42 -1.34
N ALA A 134 2.96 4.28 -2.03
CA ALA A 134 3.30 4.76 -3.35
C ALA A 134 4.61 5.56 -3.37
N ILE A 135 4.80 6.47 -2.40
CA ILE A 135 6.02 7.27 -2.23
C ILE A 135 7.21 6.37 -1.91
N ALA A 136 7.07 5.44 -0.95
CA ALA A 136 8.14 4.50 -0.63
C ALA A 136 8.53 3.63 -1.84
N ALA A 137 7.55 3.16 -2.62
CA ALA A 137 7.80 2.38 -3.83
C ALA A 137 8.50 3.18 -4.93
N ALA A 138 8.09 4.43 -5.16
CA ALA A 138 8.73 5.32 -6.11
C ALA A 138 10.19 5.63 -5.71
N ARG A 139 10.43 5.85 -4.41
CA ARG A 139 11.78 6.08 -3.86
C ARG A 139 12.69 4.86 -3.92
N LEU A 140 12.13 3.65 -3.99
CA LEU A 140 12.86 2.41 -4.31
C LEU A 140 13.12 2.22 -5.82
N GLY A 141 12.65 3.15 -6.67
CA GLY A 141 12.82 3.12 -8.12
C GLY A 141 11.77 2.33 -8.89
N LEU A 142 10.63 1.99 -8.26
CA LEU A 142 9.51 1.37 -8.95
C LEU A 142 8.69 2.43 -9.70
N ARG A 143 8.12 2.06 -10.85
CA ARG A 143 7.16 2.92 -11.55
C ARG A 143 5.77 2.75 -10.95
N VAL A 144 5.27 3.81 -10.32
CA VAL A 144 4.07 3.76 -9.50
C VAL A 144 2.93 4.55 -10.12
N LEU A 145 1.73 4.01 -9.96
CA LEU A 145 0.48 4.69 -10.26
C LEU A 145 -0.46 4.61 -9.05
N THR A 146 -1.24 5.64 -8.79
CA THR A 146 -2.37 5.59 -7.85
C THR A 146 -3.68 5.64 -8.63
N VAL A 147 -4.65 4.83 -8.25
CA VAL A 147 -6.00 4.83 -8.84
C VAL A 147 -6.99 5.21 -7.75
N GLY A 148 -7.72 6.30 -7.90
CA GLY A 148 -8.63 6.77 -6.84
C GLY A 148 -9.37 8.04 -7.21
N HIS A 149 -9.91 8.73 -6.21
CA HIS A 149 -10.55 10.03 -6.35
C HIS A 149 -9.83 11.08 -5.47
N VAL A 150 -9.65 12.28 -6.02
CA VAL A 150 -9.23 13.48 -5.28
C VAL A 150 -10.14 14.65 -5.67
N GLY A 151 -10.48 15.51 -4.73
CA GLY A 151 -11.29 16.69 -5.01
C GLY A 151 -10.49 17.81 -5.69
N ASP A 152 -11.14 18.72 -6.41
CA ASP A 152 -10.47 19.87 -7.05
C ASP A 152 -10.13 21.02 -6.08
N GLU A 153 -10.27 20.80 -4.77
CA GLU A 153 -9.99 21.77 -3.70
C GLU A 153 -8.51 21.74 -3.25
N ILE A 154 -8.15 22.53 -2.23
CA ILE A 154 -6.77 22.75 -1.79
C ILE A 154 -6.04 21.48 -1.32
N TYR A 155 -6.70 20.55 -0.64
CA TYR A 155 -6.13 19.28 -0.18
C TYR A 155 -5.90 18.33 -1.35
N GLY A 156 -6.85 18.20 -2.28
CA GLY A 156 -6.69 17.39 -3.47
C GLY A 156 -5.60 17.92 -4.40
N ARG A 157 -5.52 19.25 -4.60
CA ARG A 157 -4.38 19.87 -5.29
C ARG A 157 -3.06 19.60 -4.58
N PHE A 158 -3.03 19.69 -3.25
CA PHE A 158 -1.84 19.34 -2.48
C PHE A 158 -1.41 17.89 -2.71
N LEU A 159 -2.34 16.92 -2.70
CA LEU A 159 -2.02 15.52 -3.02
C LEU A 159 -1.47 15.36 -4.42
N LEU A 160 -2.11 16.00 -5.42
CA LEU A 160 -1.64 15.95 -6.80
C LEU A 160 -0.23 16.54 -6.95
N ASP A 161 0.07 17.64 -6.25
CA ASP A 161 1.42 18.21 -6.19
C ASP A 161 2.41 17.19 -5.58
N VAL A 162 2.04 16.54 -4.46
CA VAL A 162 2.90 15.51 -3.82
C VAL A 162 3.19 14.35 -4.75
N LEU A 163 2.15 13.78 -5.37
CA LEU A 163 2.29 12.65 -6.28
C LEU A 163 3.17 13.04 -7.48
N CYS A 164 2.98 14.26 -8.02
CA CYS A 164 3.79 14.76 -9.12
C CYS A 164 5.26 14.94 -8.72
N ASP A 165 5.53 15.54 -7.57
CA ASP A 165 6.90 15.76 -7.05
C ASP A 165 7.65 14.44 -6.83
N GLU A 166 6.94 13.39 -6.42
CA GLU A 166 7.49 12.05 -6.17
C GLU A 166 7.50 11.16 -7.43
N GLY A 167 7.10 11.70 -8.59
CA GLY A 167 7.11 10.98 -9.87
C GLY A 167 6.04 9.88 -9.99
N ILE A 168 4.94 10.01 -9.25
CA ILE A 168 3.84 9.04 -9.19
C ILE A 168 2.70 9.52 -10.09
N GLY A 169 2.24 8.66 -11.00
CA GLY A 169 1.08 8.96 -11.83
C GLY A 169 -0.23 8.76 -11.09
N MET A 170 -1.27 9.53 -11.43
CA MET A 170 -2.61 9.38 -10.87
C MET A 170 -3.64 9.07 -11.96
N VAL A 171 -4.53 8.11 -11.68
CA VAL A 171 -5.69 7.77 -12.52
C VAL A 171 -6.96 7.99 -11.73
N GLU A 172 -7.74 8.94 -12.21
CA GLU A 172 -9.07 9.26 -11.69
C GLU A 172 -10.05 8.09 -11.92
N MET A 173 -10.77 7.69 -10.87
CA MET A 173 -11.84 6.70 -10.98
C MET A 173 -13.16 7.27 -11.48
N LYS A 174 -13.40 8.57 -11.28
CA LYS A 174 -14.62 9.25 -11.71
C LYS A 174 -14.73 9.27 -13.24
N GLU A 175 -15.89 8.87 -13.76
CA GLU A 175 -16.27 9.05 -15.18
C GLU A 175 -17.02 10.38 -15.38
N PRO A 176 -16.95 11.00 -16.58
CA PRO A 176 -17.59 12.31 -16.83
C PRO A 176 -19.11 12.34 -16.63
N ASN A 177 -19.77 11.18 -16.70
CA ASN A 177 -21.23 11.04 -16.60
C ASN A 177 -21.69 10.59 -15.21
N ASP A 178 -20.79 10.40 -14.24
CA ASP A 178 -21.20 10.08 -12.88
C ASP A 178 -21.96 11.27 -12.31
N VAL A 179 -23.26 11.06 -12.05
CA VAL A 179 -24.15 12.08 -11.51
C VAL A 179 -23.79 12.30 -10.05
N ILE A 180 -22.93 13.28 -9.79
CA ILE A 180 -22.72 13.80 -8.44
C ILE A 180 -23.93 14.67 -8.13
N ASP A 181 -24.76 14.24 -7.19
CA ASP A 181 -25.85 15.10 -6.71
C ASP A 181 -25.23 16.42 -6.23
N SER A 182 -25.80 17.55 -6.64
CA SER A 182 -25.26 18.90 -6.38
C SER A 182 -25.07 19.23 -4.88
N LEU A 183 -25.67 18.45 -3.99
CA LEU A 183 -25.43 18.48 -2.53
C LEU A 183 -24.14 17.76 -2.08
N SER A 184 -23.63 16.82 -2.89
CA SER A 184 -22.35 16.10 -2.74
C SER A 184 -21.20 16.77 -3.53
N ALA A 185 -21.50 17.78 -4.35
CA ALA A 185 -20.55 18.43 -5.27
C ALA A 185 -19.52 19.37 -4.58
N GLY A 186 -19.48 19.41 -3.26
CA GLY A 186 -18.60 20.28 -2.48
C GLY A 186 -17.29 19.64 -2.05
N TYR A 187 -16.57 18.99 -2.97
CA TYR A 187 -15.19 18.49 -2.85
C TYR A 187 -14.87 17.52 -1.68
N GLU A 188 -14.55 16.25 -1.99
CA GLU A 188 -14.49 15.15 -1.01
C GLU A 188 -13.10 14.52 -0.86
N THR A 189 -12.00 15.25 -1.01
CA THR A 189 -10.66 14.67 -0.71
C THR A 189 -10.68 14.11 0.72
N LEU A 190 -10.24 12.86 0.89
CA LEU A 190 -10.24 12.22 2.20
C LEU A 190 -9.30 12.96 3.14
N LEU A 191 -9.76 13.21 4.37
CA LEU A 191 -8.96 13.78 5.44
C LEU A 191 -8.86 12.77 6.59
N CYS A 192 -7.66 12.64 7.14
CA CYS A 192 -7.41 11.89 8.36
C CYS A 192 -6.71 12.81 9.36
N TRP A 193 -7.28 12.96 10.55
CA TRP A 193 -6.64 13.67 11.65
C TRP A 193 -5.70 12.71 12.36
N VAL A 194 -4.40 13.02 12.30
CA VAL A 194 -3.35 12.25 12.98
C VAL A 194 -2.93 13.03 14.22
N LEU A 195 -3.46 12.62 15.35
CA LEU A 195 -3.32 13.32 16.62
C LEU A 195 -2.21 12.68 17.45
N VAL A 196 -1.22 13.46 17.84
CA VAL A 196 -0.05 13.00 18.58
C VAL A 196 -0.09 13.56 19.99
N ASP A 197 -0.10 12.69 20.99
CA ASP A 197 -0.09 13.10 22.40
C ASP A 197 1.33 13.38 22.93
N PRO A 198 1.49 13.95 24.14
CA PRO A 198 2.83 14.21 24.72
C PRO A 198 3.66 12.94 24.97
N LEU A 199 3.06 11.75 24.94
CA LEU A 199 3.73 10.45 25.06
C LEU A 199 4.06 9.84 23.69
N GLN A 200 3.89 10.59 22.60
CA GLN A 200 4.10 10.15 21.21
C GLN A 200 3.20 8.98 20.79
N LYS A 201 2.00 8.92 21.37
CA LYS A 201 0.95 8.01 20.89
C LYS A 201 0.11 8.71 19.84
N HIS A 202 -0.30 7.94 18.83
CA HIS A 202 -1.12 8.41 17.73
C HIS A 202 -2.59 8.01 17.92
N GLY A 203 -3.48 8.95 17.66
CA GLY A 203 -4.90 8.72 17.41
C GLY A 203 -5.23 9.11 15.98
N PHE A 204 -5.88 8.22 15.25
CA PHE A 204 -6.35 8.47 13.88
C PHE A 204 -7.85 8.70 13.94
N CYS A 205 -8.32 9.76 13.29
CA CYS A 205 -9.74 10.04 13.21
C CYS A 205 -10.09 10.55 11.82
N SER A 206 -10.99 9.84 11.15
CA SER A 206 -11.42 10.11 9.79
C SER A 206 -12.95 10.20 9.72
N ARG A 207 -13.48 10.47 8.53
CA ARG A 207 -14.93 10.39 8.28
C ARG A 207 -15.53 9.05 8.72
N ALA A 208 -14.80 7.95 8.53
CA ALA A 208 -15.27 6.60 8.79
C ALA A 208 -15.53 6.31 10.28
N ASP A 209 -14.99 7.13 11.18
CA ASP A 209 -15.26 7.03 12.63
C ASP A 209 -16.68 7.51 13.00
N PHE A 210 -17.34 8.25 12.11
CA PHE A 210 -18.64 8.88 12.37
C PHE A 210 -19.73 8.46 11.38
N ILE A 211 -19.35 7.96 10.20
CA ILE A 211 -20.27 7.59 9.13
C ILE A 211 -19.90 6.18 8.64
N GLU A 212 -20.87 5.27 8.68
CA GLU A 212 -20.67 3.88 8.23
C GLU A 212 -20.67 3.72 6.70
N GLU A 213 -21.28 4.66 5.97
CA GLU A 213 -21.33 4.62 4.51
C GLU A 213 -19.97 5.02 3.89
N PRO A 214 -19.45 4.26 2.89
CA PRO A 214 -18.21 4.60 2.21
C PRO A 214 -18.25 6.00 1.59
N ALA A 215 -17.13 6.72 1.66
CA ALA A 215 -17.05 8.12 1.22
C ALA A 215 -17.52 8.32 -0.22
N PHE A 216 -17.15 7.42 -1.12
CA PHE A 216 -17.47 7.49 -2.54
C PHE A 216 -18.39 6.35 -2.98
N ASN A 217 -19.40 6.02 -2.17
CA ASN A 217 -20.36 4.96 -2.46
C ASN A 217 -21.14 5.16 -3.78
N TRP A 218 -21.13 6.38 -4.33
CA TRP A 218 -21.68 6.70 -5.65
C TRP A 218 -20.86 6.08 -6.80
N MET A 219 -19.59 5.73 -6.58
CA MET A 219 -18.78 4.97 -7.53
C MET A 219 -19.17 3.48 -7.50
N SER A 220 -19.89 3.05 -8.54
CA SER A 220 -20.44 1.69 -8.63
C SER A 220 -19.69 0.77 -9.59
N THR A 221 -18.89 1.32 -10.51
CA THR A 221 -18.16 0.54 -11.51
C THR A 221 -16.75 1.08 -11.73
N LEU A 222 -15.83 0.20 -12.15
CA LEU A 222 -14.50 0.62 -12.54
C LEU A 222 -14.51 1.36 -13.87
N SER A 223 -13.97 2.57 -13.88
CA SER A 223 -13.74 3.36 -15.09
C SER A 223 -12.86 2.63 -16.10
N ILE A 224 -12.96 3.01 -17.37
CA ILE A 224 -12.11 2.43 -18.43
C ILE A 224 -10.64 2.68 -18.11
N LYS A 225 -10.32 3.87 -17.58
CA LYS A 225 -8.96 4.26 -17.19
C LYS A 225 -8.46 3.42 -16.02
N ALA A 226 -9.29 3.20 -14.99
CA ALA A 226 -8.93 2.34 -13.85
C ALA A 226 -8.66 0.89 -14.30
N LYS A 227 -9.48 0.34 -15.19
CA LYS A 227 -9.23 -0.97 -15.81
C LYS A 227 -7.91 -0.98 -16.58
N MET A 228 -7.64 0.02 -17.40
CA MET A 228 -6.36 0.11 -18.13
C MET A 228 -5.15 0.19 -17.18
N ALA A 229 -5.26 0.94 -16.09
CA ALA A 229 -4.25 1.02 -15.05
C ALA A 229 -3.96 -0.34 -14.40
N ILE A 230 -5.01 -1.04 -13.94
CA ILE A 230 -4.88 -2.39 -13.36
C ILE A 230 -4.22 -3.34 -14.37
N LYS A 231 -4.69 -3.34 -15.62
CA LYS A 231 -4.21 -4.23 -16.68
C LYS A 231 -2.73 -4.04 -17.00
N ARG A 232 -2.24 -2.80 -17.02
CA ARG A 232 -0.83 -2.43 -17.28
C ARG A 232 0.10 -2.65 -16.09
N SER A 233 -0.44 -2.87 -14.90
CA SER A 233 0.35 -3.01 -13.67
C SER A 233 0.79 -4.46 -13.44
N LYS A 234 2.01 -4.63 -12.89
CA LYS A 234 2.47 -5.93 -12.37
C LYS A 234 1.79 -6.27 -11.06
N ILE A 235 1.68 -5.29 -10.16
CA ILE A 235 0.99 -5.40 -8.87
C ILE A 235 -0.14 -4.37 -8.78
N ILE A 236 -1.28 -4.77 -8.23
CA ILE A 236 -2.27 -3.85 -7.65
C ILE A 236 -2.29 -4.05 -6.13
N PHE A 237 -2.04 -2.98 -5.39
CA PHE A 237 -2.07 -2.96 -3.94
C PHE A 237 -3.43 -2.43 -3.45
N CYS A 238 -4.06 -3.23 -2.60
CA CYS A 238 -5.32 -2.91 -1.93
C CYS A 238 -5.08 -2.94 -0.42
N ASN A 239 -5.66 -2.01 0.32
CA ASN A 239 -5.64 -2.03 1.78
C ASN A 239 -7.05 -2.07 2.37
N GLY A 240 -7.17 -2.44 3.64
CA GLY A 240 -8.46 -2.52 4.32
C GLY A 240 -9.18 -1.18 4.49
N TYR A 241 -8.45 -0.06 4.54
CA TYR A 241 -9.05 1.28 4.57
C TYR A 241 -9.69 1.68 3.24
N GLY A 242 -9.40 0.97 2.14
CA GLY A 242 -10.12 1.13 0.88
C GLY A 242 -11.63 0.88 1.02
N PHE A 243 -12.06 0.09 2.01
CA PHE A 243 -13.48 -0.17 2.30
C PHE A 243 -14.21 1.02 2.95
N ASP A 244 -13.46 1.96 3.52
CA ASP A 244 -14.03 3.18 4.11
C ASP A 244 -14.30 4.24 3.03
N GLU A 245 -13.69 4.07 1.86
CA GLU A 245 -13.82 4.94 0.70
C GLU A 245 -14.75 4.35 -0.36
N LEU A 246 -14.53 3.09 -0.72
CA LEU A 246 -15.13 2.44 -1.88
C LEU A 246 -16.07 1.33 -1.44
N SER A 247 -17.17 1.14 -2.18
CA SER A 247 -18.10 0.07 -1.89
C SER A 247 -17.43 -1.32 -1.99
N PRO A 248 -17.80 -2.29 -1.13
CA PRO A 248 -17.27 -3.66 -1.23
C PRO A 248 -17.49 -4.28 -2.63
N ARG A 249 -18.56 -3.90 -3.33
CA ARG A 249 -18.83 -4.35 -4.71
C ARG A 249 -17.78 -3.86 -5.69
N LEU A 250 -17.42 -2.59 -5.64
CA LEU A 250 -16.42 -2.00 -6.53
C LEU A 250 -15.05 -2.63 -6.29
N LEU A 251 -14.66 -2.79 -5.02
CA LEU A 251 -13.40 -3.45 -4.63
C LEU A 251 -13.37 -4.91 -5.12
N MET A 252 -14.44 -5.68 -4.90
CA MET A 252 -14.52 -7.04 -5.44
C MET A 252 -14.43 -7.08 -6.97
N SER A 253 -15.01 -6.10 -7.68
CA SER A 253 -14.89 -6.00 -9.14
C SER A 253 -13.45 -5.68 -9.58
N ALA A 254 -12.72 -4.87 -8.83
CA ALA A 254 -11.31 -4.58 -9.09
C ALA A 254 -10.42 -5.81 -8.87
N LEU A 255 -10.68 -6.55 -7.79
CA LEU A 255 -10.03 -7.83 -7.50
C LEU A 255 -10.26 -8.83 -8.65
N ASP A 256 -11.51 -9.04 -9.06
CA ASP A 256 -11.85 -9.97 -10.15
C ASP A 256 -11.14 -9.58 -11.45
N TYR A 257 -11.19 -8.30 -11.79
CA TYR A 257 -10.57 -7.80 -13.01
C TYR A 257 -9.05 -7.94 -12.98
N ALA A 258 -8.41 -7.65 -11.84
CA ALA A 258 -6.97 -7.85 -11.66
C ALA A 258 -6.56 -9.31 -11.87
N VAL A 259 -7.34 -10.25 -11.31
CA VAL A 259 -7.14 -11.68 -11.50
C VAL A 259 -7.33 -12.07 -12.97
N GLU A 260 -8.38 -11.60 -13.62
CA GLU A 260 -8.70 -11.86 -15.04
C GLU A 260 -7.55 -11.45 -15.97
N VAL A 261 -6.98 -10.27 -15.75
CA VAL A 261 -5.90 -9.71 -16.60
C VAL A 261 -4.49 -10.09 -16.12
N GLY A 262 -4.38 -10.98 -15.13
CA GLY A 262 -3.11 -11.50 -14.63
C GLY A 262 -2.25 -10.48 -13.89
N THR A 263 -2.84 -9.45 -13.30
CA THR A 263 -2.16 -8.54 -12.37
C THR A 263 -2.07 -9.21 -11.00
N SER A 264 -0.90 -9.20 -10.37
CA SER A 264 -0.75 -9.74 -9.02
C SER A 264 -1.45 -8.85 -8.01
N VAL A 265 -2.21 -9.45 -7.09
CA VAL A 265 -2.96 -8.69 -6.09
C VAL A 265 -2.26 -8.80 -4.75
N PHE A 266 -1.91 -7.64 -4.18
CA PHE A 266 -1.39 -7.52 -2.83
C PHE A 266 -2.49 -6.95 -1.95
N PHE A 267 -2.74 -7.59 -0.81
CA PHE A 267 -3.75 -7.14 0.13
C PHE A 267 -3.20 -7.03 1.54
N ASP A 268 -3.31 -5.83 2.10
CA ASP A 268 -3.07 -5.56 3.52
C ASP A 268 -4.41 -5.21 4.18
N PRO A 269 -5.08 -6.14 4.88
CA PRO A 269 -6.36 -5.87 5.52
C PRO A 269 -6.25 -4.79 6.62
N GLY A 270 -5.05 -4.54 7.15
CA GLY A 270 -4.81 -3.63 8.25
C GLY A 270 -5.72 -3.89 9.47
N PRO A 271 -5.87 -2.89 10.34
CA PRO A 271 -6.79 -2.95 11.48
C PRO A 271 -8.26 -3.17 11.04
N ARG A 272 -8.59 -2.77 9.80
CA ARG A 272 -9.94 -2.95 9.24
C ARG A 272 -10.32 -4.41 9.03
N GLY A 273 -9.35 -5.32 8.87
CA GLY A 273 -9.61 -6.76 8.75
C GLY A 273 -10.54 -7.29 9.85
N LYS A 274 -10.26 -6.93 11.11
CA LYS A 274 -11.08 -7.35 12.25
C LYS A 274 -12.51 -6.81 12.16
N SER A 275 -12.66 -5.51 11.92
CA SER A 275 -13.98 -4.86 11.83
C SER A 275 -14.79 -5.37 10.63
N LEU A 276 -14.14 -5.59 9.49
CA LEU A 276 -14.77 -6.14 8.29
C LEU A 276 -15.24 -7.58 8.53
N ASN A 277 -14.49 -8.38 9.29
CA ASN A 277 -14.88 -9.75 9.64
C ASN A 277 -16.13 -9.80 10.55
N SER A 278 -16.35 -8.76 11.36
CA SER A 278 -17.59 -8.58 12.14
C SER A 278 -18.62 -7.67 11.48
N GLY A 279 -18.33 -7.14 10.28
CA GLY A 279 -19.12 -6.13 9.59
C GLY A 279 -20.39 -6.68 8.94
N THR A 280 -20.93 -5.95 7.99
CA THR A 280 -22.08 -6.37 7.18
C THR A 280 -21.80 -7.68 6.41
N PRO A 281 -22.84 -8.42 5.98
CA PRO A 281 -22.65 -9.63 5.16
C PRO A 281 -21.84 -9.37 3.88
N GLU A 282 -21.94 -8.18 3.31
CA GLU A 282 -21.24 -7.79 2.09
C GLU A 282 -19.75 -7.47 2.34
N GLU A 283 -19.43 -6.77 3.44
CA GLU A 283 -18.04 -6.57 3.88
C GLU A 283 -17.35 -7.90 4.20
N ARG A 284 -18.00 -8.80 4.96
CA ARG A 284 -17.44 -10.12 5.27
C ARG A 284 -17.17 -10.93 4.01
N LYS A 285 -18.09 -10.90 3.04
CA LYS A 285 -17.93 -11.57 1.74
C LYS A 285 -16.76 -11.00 0.97
N ALA A 286 -16.62 -9.68 0.94
CA ALA A 286 -15.51 -9.03 0.25
C ALA A 286 -14.17 -9.34 0.92
N LEU A 287 -14.09 -9.26 2.26
CA LEU A 287 -12.89 -9.63 3.02
C LEU A 287 -12.48 -11.09 2.74
N ASP A 288 -13.39 -12.06 2.87
CA ASP A 288 -13.10 -13.48 2.58
C ASP A 288 -12.58 -13.65 1.14
N LYS A 289 -13.20 -12.96 0.18
CA LYS A 289 -12.75 -13.00 -1.22
C LYS A 289 -11.34 -12.44 -1.40
N TYR A 290 -11.02 -11.32 -0.76
CA TYR A 290 -9.69 -10.73 -0.80
C TYR A 290 -8.64 -11.64 -0.15
N LEU A 291 -8.94 -12.23 1.01
CA LEU A 291 -8.05 -13.18 1.68
C LEU A 291 -7.79 -14.44 0.83
N ARG A 292 -8.79 -14.88 0.06
CA ARG A 292 -8.69 -16.07 -0.80
C ARG A 292 -7.95 -15.83 -2.12
N MET A 293 -8.21 -14.67 -2.74
CA MET A 293 -7.86 -14.40 -4.13
C MET A 293 -6.63 -13.49 -4.30
N SER A 294 -6.05 -12.97 -3.22
CA SER A 294 -4.82 -12.20 -3.30
C SER A 294 -3.61 -13.11 -3.51
N ASP A 295 -2.60 -12.66 -4.28
CA ASP A 295 -1.34 -13.38 -4.45
C ASP A 295 -0.45 -13.22 -3.20
N VAL A 296 -0.52 -12.07 -2.55
CA VAL A 296 0.28 -11.71 -1.38
C VAL A 296 -0.61 -11.10 -0.32
N LEU A 297 -0.55 -11.65 0.90
CA LEU A 297 -1.19 -11.09 2.09
C LEU A 297 -0.11 -10.48 2.99
N LEU A 298 -0.35 -9.28 3.49
CA LEU A 298 0.55 -8.59 4.41
C LEU A 298 -0.22 -8.21 5.68
N LEU A 299 0.19 -8.71 6.84
CA LEU A 299 -0.50 -8.48 8.11
C LEU A 299 0.52 -8.25 9.22
N THR A 300 0.15 -7.56 10.29
CA THR A 300 0.90 -7.66 11.55
C THR A 300 0.56 -8.98 12.27
N SER A 301 1.35 -9.34 13.28
CA SER A 301 1.04 -10.49 14.17
C SER A 301 -0.36 -10.38 14.76
N GLU A 302 -0.72 -9.20 15.28
CA GLU A 302 -2.01 -8.95 15.93
C GLU A 302 -3.17 -9.00 14.92
N GLU A 303 -2.95 -8.48 13.71
CA GLU A 303 -3.94 -8.54 12.62
C GLU A 303 -4.17 -9.99 12.18
N ALA A 304 -3.11 -10.77 12.02
CA ALA A 304 -3.21 -12.18 11.65
C ALA A 304 -3.94 -12.99 12.73
N GLU A 305 -3.55 -12.82 14.00
CA GLU A 305 -4.23 -13.42 15.15
C GLU A 305 -5.72 -13.05 15.16
N SER A 306 -6.06 -11.78 14.90
CA SER A 306 -7.46 -11.35 14.91
C SER A 306 -8.33 -12.02 13.84
N LEU A 307 -7.72 -12.49 12.74
CA LEU A 307 -8.41 -13.14 11.61
C LEU A 307 -8.40 -14.67 11.70
N THR A 308 -7.44 -15.26 12.41
CA THR A 308 -7.27 -16.72 12.54
C THR A 308 -7.65 -17.25 13.92
N GLY A 309 -7.61 -16.40 14.95
CA GLY A 309 -7.65 -16.82 16.36
C GLY A 309 -6.36 -17.51 16.83
N THR A 310 -5.28 -17.42 16.07
CA THR A 310 -4.00 -18.10 16.35
C THR A 310 -2.92 -17.08 16.70
N GLU A 311 -2.39 -17.13 17.92
CA GLU A 311 -1.34 -16.23 18.42
C GLU A 311 0.03 -16.49 17.76
N ASP A 312 0.31 -17.75 17.41
CA ASP A 312 1.54 -18.09 16.72
C ASP A 312 1.55 -17.51 15.29
N PRO A 313 2.54 -16.66 14.95
CA PRO A 313 2.55 -15.97 13.66
C PRO A 313 2.80 -16.92 12.47
N ILE A 314 3.54 -18.00 12.66
CA ILE A 314 3.81 -18.99 11.61
C ILE A 314 2.52 -19.78 11.33
N LEU A 315 1.86 -20.30 12.36
CA LEU A 315 0.61 -21.04 12.22
C LEU A 315 -0.51 -20.16 11.66
N ALA A 316 -0.64 -18.91 12.14
CA ALA A 316 -1.60 -17.96 11.60
C ALA A 316 -1.36 -17.71 10.10
N GLY A 317 -0.11 -17.50 9.70
CA GLY A 317 0.22 -17.31 8.29
C GLY A 317 0.01 -18.56 7.44
N GLN A 318 0.29 -19.75 7.97
CA GLN A 318 0.00 -21.03 7.31
C GLN A 318 -1.51 -21.25 7.13
N GLU A 319 -2.33 -20.88 8.11
CA GLU A 319 -3.78 -20.96 7.99
C GLU A 319 -4.31 -20.03 6.90
N LEU A 320 -3.85 -18.78 6.88
CA LEU A 320 -4.21 -17.81 5.82
C LEU A 320 -3.79 -18.32 4.44
N LEU A 321 -2.58 -18.88 4.33
CA LEU A 321 -2.10 -19.48 3.10
C LEU A 321 -2.97 -20.66 2.65
N ARG A 322 -3.41 -21.52 3.57
CA ARG A 322 -4.30 -22.67 3.29
C ARG A 322 -5.70 -22.24 2.87
N LYS A 323 -6.21 -21.14 3.44
CA LYS A 323 -7.50 -20.53 3.04
C LYS A 323 -7.40 -19.89 1.65
N GLY A 324 -6.23 -19.32 1.33
CA GLY A 324 -5.86 -18.72 0.06
C GLY A 324 -5.89 -19.69 -1.13
N THR A 325 -6.82 -19.52 -2.07
CA THR A 325 -6.83 -20.32 -3.30
C THR A 325 -5.78 -19.84 -4.30
N ARG A 326 -5.39 -18.56 -4.23
CA ARG A 326 -4.36 -17.94 -5.08
C ARG A 326 -3.13 -17.46 -4.31
N THR A 327 -3.22 -17.41 -2.98
CA THR A 327 -2.17 -16.89 -2.10
C THR A 327 -0.88 -17.67 -2.24
N LYS A 328 0.19 -16.94 -2.53
CA LYS A 328 1.55 -17.48 -2.67
C LYS A 328 2.40 -17.10 -1.47
N TRP A 329 2.29 -15.84 -1.02
CA TRP A 329 3.05 -15.31 0.10
C TRP A 329 2.11 -14.78 1.17
N VAL A 330 2.38 -15.14 2.42
CA VAL A 330 1.81 -14.49 3.59
C VAL A 330 2.96 -13.90 4.39
N ILE A 331 2.95 -12.58 4.58
CA ILE A 331 3.97 -11.86 5.35
C ILE A 331 3.36 -11.41 6.66
N ILE A 332 4.03 -11.76 7.76
CA ILE A 332 3.68 -11.34 9.12
C ILE A 332 4.73 -10.35 9.61
N LYS A 333 4.30 -9.11 9.87
CA LYS A 333 5.09 -8.01 10.42
C LYS A 333 4.99 -8.06 11.96
N MET A 334 6.13 -8.03 12.66
CA MET A 334 6.18 -8.14 14.13
C MET A 334 6.93 -6.96 14.75
N GLY A 335 6.85 -5.78 14.11
CA GLY A 335 7.48 -4.55 14.56
C GLY A 335 8.98 -4.72 14.86
N PRO A 336 9.45 -4.47 16.10
CA PRO A 336 10.87 -4.56 16.45
C PRO A 336 11.43 -5.99 16.36
N LYS A 337 10.58 -7.02 16.34
CA LYS A 337 11.02 -8.42 16.17
C LYS A 337 11.35 -8.76 14.71
N GLY A 338 10.90 -7.95 13.74
CA GLY A 338 11.15 -8.19 12.32
C GLY A 338 9.94 -8.76 11.61
N SER A 339 10.16 -9.72 10.71
CA SER A 339 9.09 -10.25 9.85
C SER A 339 9.34 -11.70 9.42
N ILE A 340 8.25 -12.36 9.04
CA ILE A 340 8.23 -13.74 8.53
C ILE A 340 7.47 -13.76 7.20
N LEU A 341 7.98 -14.47 6.20
CA LEU A 341 7.33 -14.73 4.92
C LEU A 341 7.12 -16.23 4.77
N ILE A 342 5.86 -16.61 4.62
CA ILE A 342 5.43 -18.01 4.53
C ILE A 342 4.92 -18.29 3.12
N THR A 343 5.42 -19.38 2.54
CA THR A 343 4.97 -19.91 1.25
C THR A 343 4.49 -21.36 1.42
N PRO A 344 3.93 -21.98 0.36
CA PRO A 344 3.55 -23.39 0.42
C PRO A 344 4.73 -24.30 0.76
N SER A 345 5.94 -23.96 0.31
CA SER A 345 7.13 -24.82 0.42
C SER A 345 8.14 -24.37 1.48
N SER A 346 8.15 -23.10 1.88
CA SER A 346 9.20 -22.56 2.73
C SER A 346 8.73 -21.46 3.68
N ILE A 347 9.55 -21.21 4.70
CA ILE A 347 9.43 -20.11 5.65
C ILE A 347 10.72 -19.31 5.59
N SER A 348 10.63 -17.99 5.56
CA SER A 348 11.79 -17.10 5.66
C SER A 348 11.57 -16.10 6.78
N CYS A 349 12.57 -15.92 7.63
CA CYS A 349 12.52 -15.09 8.82
C CYS A 349 13.64 -14.04 8.72
N ALA A 350 13.32 -12.79 9.04
CA ALA A 350 14.31 -11.73 9.13
C ALA A 350 14.07 -10.89 10.39
N PRO A 351 15.06 -10.79 11.29
CA PRO A 351 15.04 -9.82 12.38
C PRO A 351 14.96 -8.38 11.87
N SER A 352 14.40 -7.48 12.69
CA SER A 352 14.39 -6.05 12.38
C SER A 352 15.77 -5.42 12.57
N PHE A 353 15.95 -4.19 12.09
CA PHE A 353 17.14 -3.40 12.40
C PHE A 353 16.97 -2.64 13.71
N LYS A 354 18.05 -2.55 14.50
CA LYS A 354 18.06 -1.78 15.75
C LYS A 354 18.25 -0.30 15.42
N VAL A 355 17.18 0.48 15.59
CA VAL A 355 17.14 1.92 15.29
C VAL A 355 16.56 2.71 16.47
N ASN A 356 16.83 4.02 16.51
CA ASN A 356 16.11 4.93 17.40
C ASN A 356 14.78 5.32 16.75
N VAL A 357 13.68 4.83 17.31
CA VAL A 357 12.33 5.08 16.78
C VAL A 357 11.87 6.48 17.20
N ILE A 358 11.47 7.29 16.23
CA ILE A 358 10.87 8.61 16.44
C ILE A 358 9.36 8.52 16.25
N ASP A 359 8.93 7.95 15.13
CA ASP A 359 7.52 7.78 14.78
C ASP A 359 7.33 6.43 14.07
N THR A 360 6.15 5.82 14.15
CA THR A 360 5.84 4.54 13.49
C THR A 360 4.84 4.67 12.33
N VAL A 361 4.29 5.87 12.10
CA VAL A 361 3.36 6.09 10.98
C VAL A 361 4.06 5.84 9.64
N GLY A 362 3.41 5.09 8.74
CA GLY A 362 3.92 4.78 7.40
C GLY A 362 4.99 3.67 7.36
N CYS A 363 5.43 3.13 8.50
CA CYS A 363 6.41 2.03 8.52
C CYS A 363 5.89 0.76 7.83
N GLY A 364 4.63 0.40 8.08
CA GLY A 364 3.97 -0.75 7.42
C GLY A 364 3.81 -0.55 5.92
N ASP A 365 3.38 0.63 5.50
CA ASP A 365 3.21 0.98 4.08
C ASP A 365 4.54 0.95 3.33
N SER A 366 5.59 1.48 3.95
CA SER A 366 6.94 1.50 3.39
C SER A 366 7.54 0.09 3.33
N PHE A 367 7.25 -0.75 4.32
CA PHE A 367 7.59 -2.17 4.28
C PHE A 367 6.92 -2.88 3.09
N VAL A 368 5.62 -2.62 2.84
CA VAL A 368 4.88 -3.21 1.70
C VAL A 368 5.53 -2.83 0.37
N ALA A 369 5.97 -1.59 0.20
CA ALA A 369 6.69 -1.13 -0.99
C ALA A 369 7.95 -1.96 -1.27
N ALA A 370 8.71 -2.30 -0.24
CA ALA A 370 9.89 -3.16 -0.36
C ALA A 370 9.56 -4.62 -0.66
N ILE A 371 8.44 -5.15 -0.14
CA ILE A 371 7.94 -6.47 -0.54
C ILE A 371 7.59 -6.49 -2.03
N ALA A 372 6.93 -5.43 -2.53
CA ALA A 372 6.63 -5.29 -3.96
C ALA A 372 7.92 -5.22 -4.80
N PHE A 373 8.93 -4.49 -4.35
CA PHE A 373 10.25 -4.46 -4.99
C PHE A 373 10.86 -5.86 -5.07
N GLY A 374 10.97 -6.57 -3.95
CA GLY A 374 11.52 -7.93 -3.91
C GLY A 374 10.75 -8.92 -4.79
N PHE A 375 9.41 -8.83 -4.80
CA PHE A 375 8.54 -9.64 -5.64
C PHE A 375 8.78 -9.40 -7.14
N ILE A 376 8.79 -8.13 -7.58
CA ILE A 376 8.98 -7.76 -9.00
C ILE A 376 10.37 -8.17 -9.49
N HIS A 377 11.39 -8.00 -8.65
CA HIS A 377 12.77 -8.32 -8.98
C HIS A 377 13.14 -9.79 -8.73
N LYS A 378 12.18 -10.61 -8.26
CA LYS A 378 12.36 -12.03 -7.95
C LYS A 378 13.55 -12.28 -7.02
N LEU A 379 13.70 -11.43 -6.01
CA LEU A 379 14.75 -11.58 -5.01
C LEU A 379 14.48 -12.82 -4.15
N PRO A 380 15.53 -13.45 -3.58
CA PRO A 380 15.34 -14.44 -2.53
C PRO A 380 14.44 -13.91 -1.41
N LEU A 381 13.63 -14.79 -0.80
CA LEU A 381 12.60 -14.40 0.16
C LEU A 381 13.20 -13.68 1.38
N VAL A 382 14.28 -14.22 1.95
CA VAL A 382 14.99 -13.59 3.06
C VAL A 382 15.61 -12.24 2.67
N TYR A 383 15.97 -12.01 1.40
CA TYR A 383 16.53 -10.75 0.93
C TYR A 383 15.41 -9.70 0.82
N THR A 384 14.26 -10.14 0.31
CA THR A 384 13.04 -9.34 0.24
C THR A 384 12.64 -8.86 1.64
N LEU A 385 12.61 -9.76 2.63
CA LEU A 385 12.32 -9.39 4.02
C LEU A 385 13.39 -8.48 4.63
N THR A 386 14.67 -8.69 4.32
CA THR A 386 15.76 -7.84 4.82
C THR A 386 15.58 -6.40 4.35
N ILE A 387 15.32 -6.20 3.05
CA ILE A 387 15.05 -4.86 2.49
C ILE A 387 13.80 -4.27 3.13
N ALA A 388 12.73 -5.06 3.27
CA ALA A 388 11.48 -4.57 3.82
C ALA A 388 11.61 -4.14 5.29
N ASN A 389 12.31 -4.92 6.11
CA ASN A 389 12.66 -4.53 7.47
C ASN A 389 13.53 -3.26 7.49
N ALA A 390 14.50 -3.13 6.59
CA ALA A 390 15.34 -1.94 6.51
C ALA A 390 14.53 -0.68 6.12
N VAL A 391 13.62 -0.79 5.15
CA VAL A 391 12.78 0.33 4.71
C VAL A 391 11.79 0.75 5.80
N GLY A 392 11.16 -0.22 6.48
CA GLY A 392 10.29 0.05 7.63
C GLY A 392 11.05 0.70 8.80
N ALA A 393 12.20 0.15 9.17
CA ALA A 393 13.02 0.68 10.26
C ALA A 393 13.59 2.07 9.93
N ALA A 394 14.04 2.31 8.70
CA ALA A 394 14.51 3.63 8.27
C ALA A 394 13.38 4.67 8.28
N THR A 395 12.15 4.26 7.96
CA THR A 395 10.97 5.13 8.05
C THR A 395 10.69 5.50 9.50
N ALA A 396 10.87 4.54 10.42
CA ALA A 396 10.66 4.77 11.85
C ALA A 396 11.63 5.79 12.48
N MET A 397 12.74 6.10 11.80
CA MET A 397 13.72 7.09 12.22
C MET A 397 13.32 8.52 11.83
N GLY A 398 12.27 8.69 11.01
CA GLY A 398 11.66 9.97 10.66
C GLY A 398 10.46 10.31 11.54
N CYS A 399 9.92 11.52 11.39
CA CYS A 399 8.69 11.95 12.05
C CYS A 399 7.59 12.13 11.00
N GLY A 400 6.43 11.52 11.20
CA GLY A 400 5.31 11.53 10.26
C GLY A 400 5.47 10.57 9.07
N ALA A 401 4.47 10.61 8.18
CA ALA A 401 4.41 9.80 6.98
C ALA A 401 4.47 10.68 5.71
N GLY A 402 3.93 10.21 4.58
CA GLY A 402 3.92 10.96 3.32
C GLY A 402 5.32 11.26 2.82
N ARG A 403 5.69 12.54 2.73
CA ARG A 403 7.04 12.92 2.27
C ARG A 403 8.14 12.52 3.26
N ASN A 404 7.78 12.20 4.51
CA ASN A 404 8.72 11.83 5.57
C ASN A 404 9.07 10.33 5.60
N VAL A 405 8.45 9.49 4.77
CA VAL A 405 8.89 8.09 4.62
C VAL A 405 10.35 8.01 4.20
N ALA A 406 11.03 6.89 4.43
CA ALA A 406 12.46 6.79 4.20
C ALA A 406 12.87 7.12 2.75
N LYS A 407 13.95 7.88 2.60
CA LYS A 407 14.70 8.00 1.34
C LYS A 407 15.63 6.81 1.18
N LEU A 408 15.93 6.48 -0.08
CA LEU A 408 16.80 5.34 -0.41
C LEU A 408 18.15 5.39 0.30
N LYS A 409 18.77 6.58 0.40
CA LYS A 409 20.01 6.78 1.15
C LYS A 409 19.92 6.27 2.60
N GLN A 410 18.86 6.62 3.32
CA GLN A 410 18.67 6.19 4.72
C GLN A 410 18.57 4.65 4.81
N VAL A 411 17.88 4.02 3.85
CA VAL A 411 17.77 2.57 3.75
C VAL A 411 19.15 1.94 3.49
N THR A 412 19.92 2.48 2.55
CA THR A 412 21.25 1.96 2.23
C THR A 412 22.25 2.15 3.36
N ASP A 413 22.18 3.27 4.09
CA ASP A 413 23.03 3.55 5.24
C ASP A 413 22.72 2.56 6.39
N LEU A 414 21.43 2.27 6.61
CA LEU A 414 21.00 1.30 7.61
C LEU A 414 21.45 -0.13 7.26
N LEU A 415 21.32 -0.54 5.99
CA LEU A 415 21.82 -1.83 5.51
C LEU A 415 23.34 -1.95 5.70
N LYS A 416 24.10 -0.90 5.36
CA LYS A 416 25.57 -0.86 5.56
C LYS A 416 25.93 -0.96 7.04
N GLY A 417 25.15 -0.36 7.93
CA GLY A 417 25.36 -0.42 9.38
C GLY A 417 25.24 -1.81 9.98
N SER A 418 24.55 -2.75 9.32
CA SER A 418 24.47 -4.17 9.68
C SER A 418 24.07 -4.46 11.14
N ASN A 419 23.22 -3.62 11.74
CA ASN A 419 22.86 -3.73 13.15
C ASN A 419 21.45 -4.31 13.31
N LEU A 420 21.34 -5.64 13.39
CA LEU A 420 20.07 -6.32 13.61
C LEU A 420 19.66 -6.31 15.09
N ASN A 421 18.35 -6.29 15.33
CA ASN A 421 17.73 -6.56 16.62
C ASN A 421 17.50 -8.08 16.74
N GLU A 422 18.59 -8.82 16.89
CA GLU A 422 18.56 -10.27 17.09
C GLU A 422 18.17 -10.58 18.54
N ASP A 423 16.92 -11.00 18.73
CA ASP A 423 16.49 -11.72 19.93
C ASP A 423 16.62 -13.21 19.62
N ASP A 424 17.84 -13.74 19.77
CA ASP A 424 18.17 -15.13 19.42
C ASP A 424 17.25 -16.12 20.14
N LYS A 425 16.93 -15.84 21.40
CA LYS A 425 16.03 -16.67 22.20
C LYS A 425 14.63 -16.71 21.60
N PHE A 426 14.06 -15.56 21.23
CA PHE A 426 12.76 -15.50 20.58
C PHE A 426 12.72 -16.33 19.29
N TRP A 427 13.75 -16.18 18.43
CA TRP A 427 13.79 -16.89 17.15
C TRP A 427 14.04 -18.39 17.33
N GLU A 428 14.89 -18.79 18.26
CA GLU A 428 15.10 -20.20 18.61
C GLU A 428 13.81 -20.84 19.14
N GLU A 429 13.10 -20.19 20.06
CA GLU A 429 11.83 -20.69 20.60
C GLU A 429 10.77 -20.82 19.50
N LEU A 430 10.57 -19.76 18.70
CA LEU A 430 9.59 -19.76 17.62
C LEU A 430 9.90 -20.84 16.57
N LEU A 431 11.16 -20.98 16.14
CA LEU A 431 11.51 -21.93 15.09
C LEU A 431 11.57 -23.37 15.57
N LYS A 432 11.92 -23.62 16.84
CA LYS A 432 11.94 -24.96 17.42
C LYS A 432 10.55 -25.60 17.46
N GLU A 433 9.51 -24.80 17.66
CA GLU A 433 8.11 -25.28 17.61
C GLU A 433 7.66 -25.63 16.18
N HIS A 434 8.43 -25.21 15.16
CA HIS A 434 8.10 -25.32 13.74
C HIS A 434 9.13 -26.11 12.92
N SER A 435 10.01 -26.88 13.57
CA SER A 435 10.95 -27.78 12.90
C SER A 435 10.21 -28.95 12.24
N GLY A 436 9.68 -28.72 11.03
CA GLY A 436 8.90 -29.67 10.24
C GLY A 436 9.33 -29.71 8.76
N ASP A 437 8.46 -30.22 7.88
CA ASP A 437 8.76 -30.53 6.47
C ASP A 437 9.10 -29.33 5.56
N LYS A 438 9.04 -28.08 6.05
CA LYS A 438 9.27 -26.87 5.25
C LYS A 438 10.70 -26.38 5.41
N GLU A 439 11.31 -26.01 4.28
CA GLU A 439 12.61 -25.34 4.27
C GLU A 439 12.49 -23.99 4.98
N THR A 440 13.29 -23.77 6.02
CA THR A 440 13.25 -22.55 6.81
C THR A 440 14.55 -21.77 6.62
N ALA A 441 14.46 -20.51 6.25
CA ALA A 441 15.61 -19.62 6.12
C ALA A 441 15.57 -18.51 7.19
N LEU A 442 16.70 -18.23 7.84
CA LEU A 442 16.80 -17.17 8.85
C LEU A 442 17.94 -16.21 8.50
N LEU A 443 17.66 -14.90 8.52
CA LEU A 443 18.70 -13.87 8.44
C LEU A 443 19.45 -13.77 9.77
N THR A 444 20.77 -13.71 9.73
CA THR A 444 21.61 -13.53 10.92
C THR A 444 22.88 -12.70 10.64
N ASN A 445 23.46 -12.06 11.66
CA ASN A 445 24.78 -11.45 11.61
C ASN A 445 25.91 -12.48 11.70
N VAL A 446 25.66 -13.66 12.26
CA VAL A 446 26.69 -14.68 12.53
C VAL A 446 26.78 -15.65 11.36
N VAL A 447 28.01 -15.92 10.90
CA VAL A 447 28.26 -17.03 9.97
C VAL A 447 28.21 -18.33 10.77
N LEU A 448 27.03 -18.94 10.86
CA LEU A 448 26.88 -20.26 11.50
C LEU A 448 27.43 -21.34 10.56
N ASN A 449 28.62 -21.86 10.87
CA ASN A 449 29.16 -23.08 10.27
C ASN A 449 28.50 -24.30 10.92
N GLY A 450 27.22 -24.52 10.62
CA GLY A 450 26.46 -25.68 11.10
C GLY A 450 25.28 -25.94 10.19
N HIS A 451 25.27 -27.09 9.52
CA HIS A 451 24.10 -27.56 8.80
C HIS A 451 23.20 -28.29 9.80
N ASP A 452 22.18 -27.61 10.29
CA ASP A 452 20.95 -28.31 10.62
C ASP A 452 20.17 -28.44 9.30
N ASN A 453 19.79 -29.65 8.90
CA ASN A 453 19.36 -29.95 7.54
C ASN A 453 18.06 -29.22 7.12
N GLN A 454 17.34 -28.58 8.05
CA GLN A 454 16.09 -27.86 7.80
C GLN A 454 16.17 -26.33 7.98
N LEU A 455 17.19 -25.82 8.68
CA LEU A 455 17.36 -24.38 8.94
C LEU A 455 18.56 -23.82 8.18
N GLN A 456 18.29 -22.98 7.19
CA GLN A 456 19.30 -22.28 6.40
C GLN A 456 19.54 -20.87 6.94
N CYS A 457 20.66 -20.67 7.63
CA CYS A 457 21.08 -19.34 8.07
C CYS A 457 21.73 -18.57 6.91
N THR A 458 21.25 -17.35 6.66
CA THR A 458 21.79 -16.43 5.65
C THR A 458 22.44 -15.25 6.35
N SER A 459 23.73 -15.00 6.07
CA SER A 459 24.43 -13.87 6.67
C SER A 459 23.95 -12.53 6.09
N LEU A 460 23.75 -11.53 6.95
CA LEU A 460 23.37 -10.17 6.54
C LEU A 460 24.39 -9.56 5.58
N GLN A 461 25.69 -9.78 5.80
CA GLN A 461 26.73 -9.29 4.90
C GLN A 461 26.55 -9.80 3.47
N LYS A 462 26.17 -11.07 3.29
CA LYS A 462 25.88 -11.63 1.97
C LYS A 462 24.70 -10.91 1.32
N VAL A 463 23.62 -10.70 2.08
CA VAL A 463 22.44 -9.97 1.58
C VAL A 463 22.81 -8.56 1.17
N VAL A 464 23.54 -7.82 2.01
CA VAL A 464 23.96 -6.44 1.74
C VAL A 464 24.79 -6.38 0.45
N CYS A 465 25.77 -7.28 0.27
CA CYS A 465 26.61 -7.32 -0.94
C CYS A 465 25.80 -7.54 -2.23
N GLU A 466 24.74 -8.35 -2.18
CA GLU A 466 23.93 -8.67 -3.37
C GLU A 466 22.82 -7.66 -3.65
N VAL A 467 22.28 -7.03 -2.60
CA VAL A 467 21.14 -6.13 -2.68
C VAL A 467 21.56 -4.69 -2.93
N LEU A 468 22.62 -4.22 -2.24
CA LEU A 468 23.01 -2.82 -2.25
C LEU A 468 23.28 -2.28 -3.67
N PRO A 469 23.98 -2.99 -4.57
CA PRO A 469 24.18 -2.52 -5.93
C PRO A 469 22.86 -2.35 -6.71
N LYS A 470 21.85 -3.18 -6.43
CA LYS A 470 20.53 -3.10 -7.09
C LYS A 470 19.77 -1.86 -6.65
N LEU A 471 19.86 -1.51 -5.36
CA LEU A 471 19.28 -0.30 -4.81
C LEU A 471 19.99 0.95 -5.34
N GLU A 472 21.33 0.99 -5.30
CA GLU A 472 22.11 2.13 -5.78
C GLU A 472 21.94 2.37 -7.29
N CYS A 473 21.78 1.31 -8.10
CA CYS A 473 21.42 1.46 -9.52
C CYS A 473 20.06 2.14 -9.73
N ALA A 474 19.08 1.84 -8.87
CA ALA A 474 17.76 2.45 -8.93
C ALA A 474 17.84 3.97 -8.62
N GLU A 475 18.69 4.37 -7.67
CA GLU A 475 18.93 5.77 -7.33
C GLU A 475 19.49 6.59 -8.49
N ALA A 476 20.52 6.04 -9.15
CA ALA A 476 21.19 6.72 -10.26
C ALA A 476 20.24 6.98 -11.45
N ILE A 477 19.31 6.06 -11.71
CA ILE A 477 18.34 6.19 -12.80
C ILE A 477 17.30 7.28 -12.48
N ASN A 478 16.84 7.36 -11.23
CA ASN A 478 15.89 8.38 -10.80
C ASN A 478 16.47 9.80 -10.88
N GLN A 479 17.78 9.98 -10.65
CA GLN A 479 18.44 11.28 -10.76
C GLN A 479 18.61 11.75 -12.22
N VAL A 480 18.79 10.82 -13.17
CA VAL A 480 18.96 11.14 -14.60
C VAL A 480 17.63 11.48 -15.29
N GLY A 481 16.51 10.93 -14.82
CA GLY A 481 15.17 11.22 -15.36
C GLY A 481 14.55 12.54 -14.91
N ALA A 482 15.15 13.22 -13.93
CA ALA A 482 14.66 14.48 -13.35
C ALA A 482 15.35 15.75 -13.92
N CYS A 483 16.27 15.59 -14.89
CA CYS A 483 16.97 16.70 -15.56
C CYS A 483 16.30 17.10 -16.89
#